data_AF-A0A8R7TJH1-F1
#
_entry.id   AF-A0A8R7TJH1-F1
#
_cell.length_a   1.000
_cell.length_b   1.000
_cell.length_c   1.000
_cell.angle_alpha   90.00
_cell.angle_beta   90.00
_cell.angle_gamma   90.00
#
_symmetry.space_group_name_H-M   'P 1'
#
loop_
_entity.id
_entity.type
_entity.pdbx_description
1 polymer ?
#
loop_
_entity_poly.entity_id
_entity_poly.type
_entity_poly.pdbx_seq_one_letter_code
_entity_poly.pdbx_strand_id
1 'polypeptide(L)' 'MPGRLLLSFVLLAVASGAYDGAGRQLISRGSFPKGFVFGTASSSYQYEGGAMEGGRGPSIWDNFTHLHP' A
#
# COMPACT_ATOMS: atom_id res chain seq x y z
N MET A 1 29.66 16.03 -39.12
CA MET A 1 28.99 16.03 -37.80
C MET A 1 27.46 16.27 -37.80
N PRO A 2 26.68 16.22 -38.91
CA PRO A 2 25.20 16.36 -38.82
C PRO A 2 24.45 15.02 -38.60
N GLY A 3 24.97 13.90 -39.11
CA GLY A 3 24.28 12.60 -39.06
C GLY A 3 24.14 11.99 -37.65
N ARG A 4 25.11 12.24 -36.76
CA ARG A 4 25.06 11.76 -35.36
C ARG A 4 23.99 12.51 -34.55
N LEU A 5 23.83 13.81 -34.81
CA LEU A 5 22.78 14.63 -34.20
C LEU A 5 21.39 14.20 -34.67
N LEU A 6 21.23 13.92 -35.96
CA LEU A 6 19.98 13.41 -36.52
C LEU A 6 19.60 12.05 -35.91
N LEU A 7 20.55 11.13 -35.79
CA LEU A 7 20.31 9.83 -35.17
C LEU A 7 19.93 9.96 -33.69
N SER A 8 20.62 10.83 -32.93
CA SER A 8 20.26 11.12 -31.55
C SER A 8 18.86 11.73 -31.43
N PHE A 9 18.46 12.61 -32.35
CA PHE A 9 17.11 13.17 -32.41
C PHE A 9 16.05 12.11 -32.69
N VAL A 10 16.32 11.22 -33.65
CA VAL A 10 15.41 10.11 -33.98
C VAL A 10 15.29 9.14 -32.81
N LEU A 11 16.40 8.79 -32.15
CA LEU A 11 16.39 7.92 -30.98
C LEU A 11 15.64 8.55 -29.80
N LEU A 12 15.83 9.85 -29.57
CA LEU A 12 15.10 10.59 -28.54
C LEU A 12 13.61 10.66 -28.85
N ALA A 13 13.21 10.88 -30.10
CA ALA A 13 11.81 10.92 -30.53
C ALA A 13 11.12 9.55 -30.43
N VAL A 14 11.81 8.46 -30.76
CA VAL A 14 11.30 7.08 -30.63
C VAL A 14 11.19 6.68 -29.16
N ALA A 15 12.20 6.96 -28.35
CA ALA A 15 12.12 6.81 -26.90
C ALA A 15 11.00 7.68 -26.32
N SER A 16 10.66 8.78 -27.00
CA SER A 16 9.60 9.68 -26.58
C SER A 16 8.20 9.12 -26.78
N GLY A 17 7.93 8.56 -27.95
CA GLY A 17 6.66 7.87 -28.22
C GLY A 17 6.51 6.53 -27.48
N ALA A 18 7.62 5.97 -26.99
CA ALA A 18 7.61 4.77 -26.16
C ALA A 18 7.47 5.06 -24.65
N TYR A 19 7.73 6.30 -24.20
CA TYR A 19 7.27 6.77 -22.88
C TYR A 19 5.80 7.18 -22.93
N ASP A 20 4.92 6.42 -23.58
CA ASP A 20 3.58 6.31 -23.01
C ASP A 20 3.74 5.50 -21.71
N GLY A 21 4.31 6.18 -20.70
CA GLY A 21 4.65 5.66 -19.40
C GLY A 21 3.34 5.13 -18.84
N ALA A 22 3.17 3.83 -19.02
CA ALA A 22 1.93 3.10 -18.84
C ALA A 22 1.27 3.65 -17.59
N GLY A 23 0.23 4.46 -17.82
CA GLY A 23 -0.39 5.28 -16.80
C GLY A 23 -0.71 4.37 -15.65
N ARG A 24 -0.09 4.62 -14.49
CA ARG A 24 -0.37 3.91 -13.25
C ARG A 24 -1.87 3.97 -13.08
N GLN A 25 -2.58 2.87 -13.34
CA GLN A 25 -4.03 2.89 -13.36
C GLN A 25 -4.44 3.12 -11.91
N LEU A 26 -4.81 4.36 -11.60
CA LEU A 26 -5.25 4.75 -10.27
C LEU A 26 -6.53 3.98 -10.00
N ILE A 27 -6.45 3.02 -9.09
CA ILE A 27 -7.62 2.30 -8.64
C ILE A 27 -8.54 3.30 -7.94
N SER A 28 -9.81 3.30 -8.33
CA SER A 28 -10.80 4.23 -7.80
C SER A 28 -12.03 3.46 -7.35
N ARG A 29 -12.98 4.14 -6.70
CA ARG A 29 -14.27 3.51 -6.36
C ARG A 29 -15.01 3.00 -7.59
N GLY A 30 -14.82 3.62 -8.76
CA GLY A 30 -15.42 3.20 -10.03
C GLY A 30 -14.86 1.88 -10.58
N SER A 31 -13.74 1.40 -10.03
CA SER A 31 -13.18 0.10 -10.37
C SER A 31 -13.92 -1.09 -9.72
N PHE A 32 -14.91 -0.84 -8.86
CA PHE A 32 -15.63 -1.86 -8.09
C PHE A 32 -17.15 -1.78 -8.31
N PRO A 33 -17.89 -2.90 -8.18
CA PRO A 33 -19.35 -2.89 -8.30
C PRO A 33 -20.03 -1.99 -7.27
N LYS A 34 -21.24 -1.51 -7.62
CA LYS A 34 -22.11 -0.82 -6.64
C LYS A 34 -22.37 -1.76 -5.45
N GLY A 35 -22.22 -1.23 -4.24
CA GLY A 35 -22.39 -2.00 -3.00
C GLY A 35 -21.11 -2.70 -2.50
N PHE A 36 -19.98 -2.58 -3.21
CA PHE A 36 -18.70 -3.07 -2.69
C PHE A 36 -18.34 -2.32 -1.39
N VAL A 37 -18.07 -3.08 -0.33
CA VAL A 37 -17.74 -2.54 0.99
C VAL A 37 -16.22 -2.49 1.15
N PHE A 38 -15.73 -1.31 1.48
CA PHE A 38 -14.36 -1.09 1.94
C PHE A 38 -14.39 -0.86 3.44
N GLY A 39 -13.42 -1.43 4.14
CA GLY A 39 -13.27 -1.23 5.57
C GLY A 39 -11.81 -1.41 5.99
N THR A 40 -11.59 -1.24 7.27
CA THR A 40 -10.34 -1.57 7.96
C THR A 40 -10.65 -2.45 9.16
N ALA A 41 -9.64 -3.09 9.74
CA ALA A 41 -9.80 -3.99 10.88
C ALA A 41 -8.68 -3.77 11.89
N SER A 42 -8.98 -4.08 13.15
CA SER A 42 -8.03 -4.13 14.27
C SER A 42 -8.30 -5.36 15.13
N SER A 43 -7.45 -5.58 16.13
CA SER A 43 -7.58 -6.66 17.13
C SER A 43 -7.43 -6.07 18.52
N SER A 44 -8.20 -6.58 19.49
CA SER A 44 -8.27 -6.02 20.85
C SER A 44 -6.90 -5.92 21.52
N TYR A 45 -6.14 -7.01 21.60
CA TYR A 45 -4.83 -7.00 22.27
C TYR A 45 -3.81 -6.08 21.58
N GLN A 46 -3.93 -5.90 20.26
CA GLN A 46 -3.01 -5.07 19.50
C GLN A 46 -3.29 -3.56 19.66
N TYR A 47 -4.51 -3.17 20.03
CA TYR A 47 -4.91 -1.76 19.97
C TYR A 47 -5.53 -1.20 21.25
N GLU A 48 -6.33 -1.97 22.00
CA GLU A 48 -7.12 -1.42 23.12
C GLU A 48 -6.25 -0.95 24.29
N GLY A 49 -5.18 -1.66 24.63
CA GLY A 49 -4.43 -1.40 25.87
C GLY A 49 -5.26 -1.76 27.11
N GLY A 50 -5.12 -0.99 28.19
CA GLY A 50 -5.94 -1.15 29.40
C GLY A 50 -5.92 -2.57 29.99
N ALA A 51 -4.80 -3.29 29.85
CA ALA A 51 -4.73 -4.72 30.10
C ALA A 51 -5.15 -5.15 31.53
N MET A 52 -5.02 -4.23 32.50
CA MET A 52 -5.34 -4.42 33.92
C MET A 52 -6.48 -3.52 34.42
N GLU A 53 -7.22 -2.88 33.51
CA GLU A 53 -8.29 -1.94 33.85
C GLU A 53 -9.69 -2.57 33.73
N GLY A 54 -10.69 -1.93 34.34
CA GLY A 54 -12.11 -2.22 34.08
C GLY A 54 -12.60 -3.63 34.44
N GLY A 55 -11.84 -4.39 35.23
CA GLY A 55 -12.17 -5.78 35.57
C GLY A 55 -11.91 -6.79 34.44
N ARG A 56 -11.14 -6.41 33.42
CA ARG A 56 -10.70 -7.32 32.36
C ARG A 56 -9.86 -8.47 32.93
N GLY A 57 -10.19 -9.71 32.54
CA GLY A 57 -9.36 -10.88 32.84
C GLY A 57 -8.14 -11.00 31.90
N PRO A 58 -7.02 -11.58 32.36
CA PRO A 58 -5.83 -11.74 31.53
C PRO A 58 -6.08 -12.70 30.36
N SER A 59 -5.53 -12.36 29.20
CA SER A 59 -5.47 -13.25 28.03
C SER A 59 -4.16 -14.03 28.00
N ILE A 60 -4.08 -15.02 27.11
CA ILE A 60 -2.84 -15.78 26.87
C ILE A 60 -1.71 -14.84 26.42
N TRP A 61 -2.03 -13.81 25.62
CA TRP A 61 -1.04 -12.84 25.14
C TRP A 61 -0.46 -11.99 26.27
N ASP A 62 -1.27 -11.59 27.25
CA ASP A 62 -0.78 -10.90 28.45
C ASP A 62 0.27 -11.78 29.15
N ASN A 63 -0.05 -13.05 29.38
CA ASN A 63 0.87 -13.93 30.10
C ASN A 63 2.16 -14.19 29.31
N PHE A 64 2.06 -14.45 28.01
CA PHE A 64 3.20 -14.71 27.16
C PHE A 64 4.18 -13.54 27.14
N THR A 65 3.71 -12.30 26.90
CA THR A 65 4.60 -11.14 26.76
C THR A 65 5.23 -10.69 28.07
N HIS A 66 4.57 -10.92 29.22
CA HIS A 66 5.16 -10.59 30.53
C HIS A 66 6.17 -11.64 31.02
N LEU A 67 5.99 -12.91 30.65
CA LEU A 67 6.84 -14.01 31.11
C LEU A 67 8.02 -14.30 30.18
N HIS A 68 7.99 -13.82 28.94
CA HIS A 68 9.02 -14.10 27.92
C HIS A 68 9.43 -12.83 27.14
N PRO A 69 10.24 -11.93 27.74
CA PRO A 69 10.70 -10.69 27.10
C PRO A 69 11.85 -10.87 26.10
#